data_AF-A0A9W6D9Y5-F1
#
_entry.id   AF-A0A9W6D9Y5-F1
#
_cell.length_a   1.000
_cell.length_b   1.000
_cell.length_c   1.000
_cell.angle_alpha   90.00
_cell.angle_beta   90.00
_cell.angle_gamma   90.00
#
_symmetry.space_group_name_H-M   'P 1'
#
loop_
_entity.id
_entity.type
_entity.pdbx_description
1 polymer ?
#
loop_
_entity_poly.entity_id
_entity_poly.type
_entity_poly.pdbx_seq_one_letter_code
_entity_poly.pdbx_strand_id
1 'polypeptide(L)'
;MDNTSLVKIVKHYKENQNSTYNTWFISNEVRIKAFPSTKNGVLELIQSTRNHSFGDSFKGSPLEFILGHITEQKEMFKGAAHPFYWKPKLGIPDIYENEQNKQLFANFLETCILSSREDEIIEEIVKLDNLKIKGLGPAVANILYFIHPTIIPPFNTAIVNGFNLLFSENKKLGSWTDYLQMREIILKANYSIFPLLAKDLGAISALLYDIGVGKIKIECLEIAS
;
A
#
# COMPACT_ATOMS: atom_id res chain seq x y z
N MET A 1 8.54 -20.09 -6.11
CA MET A 1 8.77 -19.56 -7.47
C MET A 1 10.26 -19.39 -7.70
N ASP A 2 10.82 -19.91 -8.78
CA ASP A 2 12.23 -19.67 -9.14
C ASP A 2 12.39 -18.31 -9.87
N ASN A 3 13.61 -17.77 -9.89
CA ASN A 3 13.86 -16.45 -10.48
C ASN A 3 13.56 -16.42 -12.00
N THR A 4 13.80 -17.54 -12.68
CA THR A 4 13.59 -17.70 -14.13
C THR A 4 12.13 -17.52 -14.52
N SER A 5 11.20 -18.09 -13.74
CA SER A 5 9.76 -17.98 -13.99
C SER A 5 9.25 -16.57 -13.75
N LEU A 6 9.71 -15.91 -12.68
CA LEU A 6 9.36 -14.52 -12.39
C LEU A 6 9.82 -13.57 -13.51
N VAL A 7 11.03 -13.75 -14.03
CA VAL A 7 11.55 -12.96 -15.17
C VAL A 7 10.65 -13.08 -16.40
N LYS A 8 10.20 -14.29 -16.74
CA LYS A 8 9.28 -14.52 -17.87
C LYS A 8 7.94 -13.80 -17.67
N ILE A 9 7.35 -13.93 -16.48
CA ILE A 9 6.08 -13.25 -16.13
C ILE A 9 6.23 -11.73 -16.27
N VAL A 10 7.31 -11.16 -15.75
CA VAL A 10 7.54 -9.71 -15.78
C VAL A 10 7.74 -9.20 -17.21
N LYS A 11 8.43 -9.95 -18.09
CA LYS A 11 8.54 -9.58 -19.50
C LYS A 11 7.16 -9.50 -20.17
N HIS A 12 6.35 -10.55 -20.01
CA HIS A 12 4.99 -10.58 -20.55
C HIS A 12 4.11 -9.44 -19.99
N TYR A 13 4.21 -9.18 -18.69
CA TYR A 13 3.51 -8.09 -18.02
C TYR A 13 3.84 -6.71 -18.62
N LYS A 14 5.11 -6.46 -18.95
CA LYS A 14 5.56 -5.20 -19.57
C LYS A 14 5.13 -5.09 -21.04
N GLU A 15 5.05 -6.19 -21.77
CA GLU A 15 4.61 -6.22 -23.18
C GLU A 15 3.09 -6.01 -23.33
N ASN A 16 2.31 -6.47 -22.34
CA ASN A 16 0.86 -6.35 -22.35
C ASN A 16 0.40 -4.90 -22.15
N GLN A 17 -0.14 -4.27 -23.21
CA GLN A 17 -0.60 -2.87 -23.18
C GLN A 17 -1.73 -2.58 -22.19
N ASN A 18 -2.50 -3.60 -21.81
CA ASN A 18 -3.59 -3.45 -20.85
C ASN A 18 -3.14 -3.67 -19.40
N SER A 19 -1.87 -4.02 -19.18
CA SER A 19 -1.34 -4.22 -17.83
C SER A 19 -1.27 -2.91 -17.05
N THR A 20 -1.44 -2.99 -15.74
CA THR A 20 -1.32 -1.84 -14.84
C THR A 20 0.07 -1.22 -14.88
N TYR A 21 1.10 -1.94 -15.38
CA TYR A 21 2.39 -1.34 -15.72
C TYR A 21 2.25 -0.23 -16.76
N ASN A 22 1.60 -0.54 -17.88
CA ASN A 22 1.48 0.36 -19.01
C ASN A 22 0.38 1.41 -18.81
N THR A 23 -0.73 1.03 -18.15
CA THR A 23 -1.87 1.94 -17.97
C THR A 23 -1.74 2.86 -16.76
N TRP A 24 -0.87 2.54 -15.79
CA TRP A 24 -0.75 3.31 -14.55
C TRP A 24 0.70 3.60 -14.11
N PHE A 25 1.66 2.70 -14.30
CA PHE A 25 2.99 2.87 -13.70
C PHE A 25 3.94 3.78 -14.50
N ILE A 26 4.18 3.52 -15.80
CA ILE A 26 5.29 4.14 -16.56
C ILE A 26 5.06 5.55 -17.10
N SER A 27 3.81 5.99 -17.25
CA SER A 27 3.48 7.25 -17.95
C SER A 27 2.28 7.96 -17.34
N ASN A 28 2.25 8.06 -16.01
CA ASN A 28 1.11 8.63 -15.29
C ASN A 28 1.53 9.85 -14.45
N GLU A 29 1.33 11.04 -15.00
CA GLU A 29 1.61 12.31 -14.29
C GLU A 29 0.76 12.47 -13.02
N VAL A 30 -0.47 11.94 -13.02
CA VAL A 30 -1.36 11.97 -11.86
C VAL A 30 -0.76 11.15 -10.71
N ARG A 31 -0.17 9.99 -11.03
CA ARG A 31 0.58 9.17 -10.07
C ARG A 31 1.77 9.92 -9.49
N ILE A 32 2.56 10.58 -10.32
CA ILE A 32 3.73 11.33 -9.85
C ILE A 32 3.33 12.47 -8.91
N LYS A 33 2.23 13.17 -9.20
CA LYS A 33 1.68 14.24 -8.33
C LYS A 33 1.10 13.70 -7.03
N ALA A 34 0.62 12.45 -6.99
CA ALA A 34 0.05 11.86 -5.79
C ALA A 34 1.06 11.69 -4.65
N PHE A 35 2.34 11.47 -4.95
CA PHE A 35 3.40 11.35 -3.93
C PHE A 35 3.56 12.63 -3.08
N PRO A 36 3.89 13.81 -3.65
CA PRO A 36 3.99 15.03 -2.87
C PRO A 36 2.65 15.45 -2.28
N SER A 37 1.51 15.26 -2.98
CA SER A 37 0.20 15.58 -2.41
C SER A 37 -0.12 14.75 -1.16
N THR A 38 0.16 13.45 -1.18
CA THR A 38 -0.03 12.57 -0.01
C THR A 38 0.88 13.01 1.14
N LYS A 39 2.16 13.29 0.87
CA LYS A 39 3.10 13.78 1.89
C LYS A 39 2.63 15.08 2.53
N ASN A 40 2.16 16.04 1.74
CA ASN A 40 1.62 17.31 2.23
C ASN A 40 0.36 17.10 3.07
N GLY A 41 -0.57 16.24 2.60
CA GLY A 41 -1.76 15.90 3.37
C GLY A 41 -1.45 15.23 4.71
N VAL A 42 -0.41 14.39 4.77
CA VAL A 42 0.06 13.79 6.02
C VAL A 42 0.60 14.85 6.98
N LEU A 43 1.36 15.84 6.49
CA LEU A 43 1.81 16.96 7.32
C LEU A 43 0.63 17.79 7.86
N GLU A 44 -0.40 18.01 7.06
CA GLU A 44 -1.64 18.67 7.49
C GLU A 44 -2.40 17.85 8.54
N LEU A 45 -2.46 16.53 8.38
CA LEU A 45 -3.03 15.62 9.37
C LEU A 45 -2.32 15.74 10.73
N ILE A 46 -0.99 15.76 10.72
CA ILE A 46 -0.18 15.92 11.93
C ILE A 46 -0.45 17.28 12.57
N GLN A 47 -0.46 18.36 11.78
CA GLN A 47 -0.70 19.72 12.28
C GLN A 47 -2.12 19.89 12.84
N SER A 48 -3.14 19.41 12.14
CA SER A 48 -4.53 19.48 12.60
C SER A 48 -4.75 18.66 13.88
N THR A 49 -4.06 17.53 14.04
CA THR A 49 -4.11 16.75 15.28
C THR A 49 -3.51 17.51 16.46
N ARG A 50 -2.36 18.18 16.26
CA ARG A 50 -1.73 19.04 17.29
C ARG A 50 -2.60 20.24 17.68
N ASN A 51 -3.35 20.77 16.71
CA ASN A 51 -4.26 21.89 16.91
C ASN A 51 -5.66 21.48 17.38
N HIS A 52 -5.89 20.19 17.67
CA HIS A 52 -7.20 19.63 18.02
C HIS A 52 -8.31 19.92 16.98
N SER A 53 -7.93 19.99 15.71
CA SER A 53 -8.82 20.30 14.58
C SER A 53 -8.92 19.17 13.54
N PHE A 54 -8.45 17.96 13.86
CA PHE A 54 -8.53 16.78 12.96
C PHE A 54 -9.99 16.37 12.65
N GLY A 55 -10.92 16.67 13.56
CA GLY A 55 -12.33 16.33 13.44
C GLY A 55 -12.67 14.92 13.94
N ASP A 56 -13.95 14.56 13.83
CA ASP A 56 -14.58 13.33 14.32
C ASP A 56 -15.24 12.52 13.18
N SER A 57 -14.93 12.88 11.94
CA SER A 57 -15.46 12.18 10.77
C SER A 57 -14.42 12.16 9.66
N PHE A 58 -14.55 11.20 8.75
CA PHE A 58 -13.71 11.16 7.55
C PHE A 58 -13.93 12.40 6.67
N LYS A 59 -15.19 12.82 6.50
CA LYS A 59 -15.56 13.92 5.61
C LYS A 59 -15.08 15.25 6.17
N GLY A 60 -14.41 16.05 5.34
CA GLY A 60 -13.79 17.31 5.72
C GLY A 60 -12.48 17.17 6.50
N SER A 61 -12.00 15.94 6.74
CA SER A 61 -10.73 15.71 7.44
C SER A 61 -9.54 15.69 6.48
N PRO A 62 -8.31 15.90 6.98
CA PRO A 62 -7.11 15.69 6.17
C PRO A 62 -6.97 14.26 5.61
N LEU A 63 -7.58 13.26 6.26
CA LEU A 63 -7.63 11.89 5.71
C LEU A 63 -8.46 11.81 4.43
N GLU A 64 -9.53 12.61 4.29
CA GLU A 64 -10.29 12.66 3.04
C GLU A 64 -9.43 13.21 1.90
N PHE A 65 -8.63 14.24 2.16
CA PHE A 65 -7.70 14.79 1.18
C PHE A 65 -6.63 13.76 0.77
N ILE A 66 -5.95 13.14 1.75
CA ILE A 66 -4.92 12.13 1.49
C ILE A 66 -5.50 10.98 0.67
N LEU A 67 -6.61 10.39 1.13
CA LEU A 67 -7.17 9.21 0.48
C LEU A 67 -7.91 9.53 -0.81
N GLY A 68 -8.37 10.78 -1.00
CA GLY A 68 -8.83 11.29 -2.29
C GLY A 68 -7.73 11.14 -3.34
N HIS A 69 -6.54 11.69 -3.08
CA HIS A 69 -5.40 11.55 -3.99
C HIS A 69 -4.94 10.12 -4.22
N ILE A 70 -5.01 9.26 -3.20
CA ILE A 70 -4.70 7.84 -3.37
C ILE A 70 -5.74 7.15 -4.25
N THR A 71 -7.04 7.37 -4.01
CA THR A 71 -8.12 6.71 -4.77
C THR A 71 -8.26 7.24 -6.20
N GLU A 72 -7.81 8.47 -6.47
CA GLU A 72 -7.63 9.01 -7.83
C GLU A 72 -6.68 8.17 -8.68
N GLN A 73 -5.78 7.40 -8.05
CA GLN A 73 -4.86 6.50 -8.75
C GLN A 73 -5.53 5.23 -9.31
N LYS A 74 -6.87 5.19 -9.37
CA LYS A 74 -7.73 4.14 -9.96
C LYS A 74 -7.13 2.73 -9.74
N GLU A 75 -7.16 1.85 -10.74
CA GLU A 75 -6.54 0.51 -10.73
C GLU A 75 -6.53 -0.16 -9.33
N MET A 76 -5.34 -0.36 -8.75
CA MET A 76 -5.15 -1.04 -7.46
C MET A 76 -5.46 -0.18 -6.22
N PHE A 77 -5.79 1.10 -6.36
CA PHE A 77 -6.14 1.98 -5.24
C PHE A 77 -7.63 2.27 -5.14
N LYS A 78 -8.45 1.71 -6.05
CA LYS A 78 -9.91 1.84 -5.98
C LYS A 78 -10.42 1.31 -4.63
N GLY A 79 -11.10 2.17 -3.87
CA GLY A 79 -11.64 1.82 -2.57
C GLY A 79 -10.63 1.84 -1.41
N ALA A 80 -9.41 2.34 -1.61
CA ALA A 80 -8.41 2.49 -0.54
C ALA A 80 -8.90 3.35 0.64
N ALA A 81 -9.90 4.21 0.42
CA ALA A 81 -10.54 5.01 1.45
C ALA A 81 -11.54 4.24 2.35
N HIS A 82 -12.13 3.15 1.86
CA HIS A 82 -13.21 2.44 2.56
C HIS A 82 -12.85 1.96 3.98
N PRO A 83 -11.62 1.49 4.26
CA PRO A 83 -11.22 1.12 5.62
C PRO A 83 -11.29 2.28 6.61
N PHE A 84 -11.11 3.52 6.13
CA PHE A 84 -11.03 4.74 6.93
C PHE A 84 -12.36 5.46 7.09
N TYR A 85 -13.43 5.00 6.44
CA TYR A 85 -14.76 5.52 6.69
C TYR A 85 -15.25 5.09 8.08
N TRP A 86 -15.78 6.06 8.83
CA TRP A 86 -16.39 5.79 10.12
C TRP A 86 -17.58 4.83 9.96
N LYS A 87 -17.60 3.77 10.77
CA LYS A 87 -18.62 2.73 10.80
C LYS A 87 -19.31 2.76 12.17
N PRO A 88 -20.40 3.53 12.35
CA PRO A 88 -21.02 3.76 13.66
C PRO A 88 -21.40 2.48 14.41
N LYS A 89 -21.89 1.45 13.69
CA LYS A 89 -22.27 0.17 14.30
C LYS A 89 -21.09 -0.62 14.88
N LEU A 90 -19.90 -0.44 14.31
CA LEU A 90 -18.69 -1.14 14.70
C LEU A 90 -17.78 -0.27 15.58
N GLY A 91 -18.03 1.04 15.60
CA GLY A 91 -17.19 2.00 16.28
C GLY A 91 -15.80 2.13 15.68
N ILE A 92 -15.60 1.91 14.37
CA ILE A 92 -14.25 1.92 13.74
C ILE A 92 -14.17 2.84 12.51
N PRO A 93 -12.99 3.42 12.20
CA PRO A 93 -11.76 3.35 13.00
C PRO A 93 -11.83 4.27 14.23
N ASP A 94 -11.29 3.78 15.36
CA ASP A 94 -11.40 4.44 16.67
C ASP A 94 -10.76 5.84 16.71
N ILE A 95 -9.96 6.20 15.71
CA ILE A 95 -9.33 7.53 15.59
C ILE A 95 -10.32 8.67 15.42
N TYR A 96 -11.61 8.44 15.20
CA TYR A 96 -12.56 9.56 15.12
C TYR A 96 -13.16 9.92 16.48
N GLU A 97 -13.29 8.94 17.38
CA GLU A 97 -13.95 9.11 18.68
C GLU A 97 -12.97 9.15 19.86
N ASN A 98 -11.69 8.84 19.63
CA ASN A 98 -10.67 8.79 20.69
C ASN A 98 -9.49 9.71 20.37
N GLU A 99 -9.35 10.80 21.15
CA GLU A 99 -8.29 11.80 21.00
C GLU A 99 -6.88 11.22 21.19
N GLN A 100 -6.70 10.29 22.14
CA GLN A 100 -5.41 9.62 22.31
C GLN A 100 -5.05 8.80 21.07
N ASN A 101 -6.02 8.10 20.48
CA ASN A 101 -5.80 7.33 19.25
C ASN A 101 -5.49 8.25 18.05
N LYS A 102 -6.09 9.45 17.98
CA LYS A 102 -5.71 10.48 16.98
C LYS A 102 -4.25 10.85 17.12
N GLN A 103 -3.82 11.18 18.34
CA GLN A 103 -2.43 11.56 18.62
C GLN A 103 -1.46 10.43 18.31
N LEU A 104 -1.77 9.20 18.70
CA LEU A 104 -0.94 8.03 18.42
C LEU A 104 -0.81 7.79 16.90
N PHE A 105 -1.91 7.90 16.15
CA PHE A 105 -1.87 7.74 14.70
C PHE A 105 -1.12 8.88 14.00
N ALA A 106 -1.27 10.12 14.45
CA ALA A 106 -0.51 11.26 13.93
C ALA A 106 0.99 11.12 14.22
N ASN A 107 1.37 10.72 15.44
CA ASN A 107 2.77 10.48 15.82
C ASN A 107 3.39 9.35 15.00
N PHE A 108 2.63 8.29 14.73
CA PHE A 108 3.04 7.20 13.83
C PHE A 108 3.37 7.72 12.42
N LEU A 109 2.46 8.51 11.83
CA LEU A 109 2.66 9.09 10.49
C LEU A 109 3.81 10.11 10.47
N GLU A 110 3.96 10.91 11.53
CA GLU A 110 5.06 11.86 11.69
C GLU A 110 6.41 11.15 11.74
N THR A 111 6.55 10.12 12.55
CA THR A 111 7.78 9.33 12.62
C THR A 111 8.09 8.72 11.26
N CYS A 112 7.10 8.10 10.62
CA CYS A 112 7.26 7.55 9.28
C CYS A 112 7.70 8.59 8.24
N ILE A 113 7.11 9.78 8.18
CA ILE A 113 7.48 10.77 7.15
C ILE A 113 8.87 11.39 7.37
N LEU A 114 9.34 11.44 8.62
CA LEU A 114 10.67 11.95 8.99
C LEU A 114 11.78 10.90 8.84
N SER A 115 11.45 9.62 8.99
CA SER A 115 12.40 8.51 8.79
C SER A 115 12.70 8.27 7.31
N SER A 116 13.94 7.91 7.01
CA SER A 116 14.37 7.44 5.68
C SER A 116 14.92 6.02 5.69
N ARG A 117 15.03 5.42 6.89
CA ARG A 117 15.54 4.07 7.07
C ARG A 117 14.41 3.07 7.17
N GLU A 118 14.61 1.93 6.50
CA GLU A 118 13.63 0.84 6.46
C GLU A 118 13.32 0.26 7.84
N ASP A 119 14.33 0.01 8.67
CA ASP A 119 14.16 -0.56 10.00
C ASP A 119 13.30 0.32 10.91
N GLU A 120 13.54 1.63 10.93
CA GLU A 120 12.75 2.60 11.69
C GLU A 120 11.27 2.58 11.30
N ILE A 121 10.98 2.55 10.00
CA ILE A 121 9.59 2.53 9.48
C ILE A 121 8.88 1.24 9.90
N ILE A 122 9.58 0.09 9.85
CA ILE A 122 9.00 -1.21 10.22
C ILE A 122 8.78 -1.31 11.73
N GLU A 123 9.71 -0.82 12.54
CA GLU A 123 9.53 -0.71 13.98
C GLU A 123 8.28 0.13 14.33
N GLU A 124 8.06 1.22 13.63
CA GLU A 124 6.92 2.10 13.85
C GLU A 124 5.59 1.43 13.48
N ILE A 125 5.56 0.62 12.41
CA ILE A 125 4.39 -0.21 12.05
C ILE A 125 4.11 -1.23 13.16
N VAL A 126 5.14 -1.89 13.69
CA VAL A 126 5.00 -2.86 14.79
C VAL A 126 4.48 -2.18 16.06
N LYS A 127 4.99 -0.98 16.39
CA LYS A 127 4.45 -0.18 17.50
C LYS A 127 2.98 0.15 17.30
N LEU A 128 2.58 0.62 16.11
CA LEU A 128 1.18 0.93 15.81
C LEU A 128 0.28 -0.31 15.96
N ASP A 129 0.69 -1.47 15.42
CA ASP A 129 -0.08 -2.71 15.57
C ASP A 129 -0.23 -3.12 17.05
N ASN A 130 0.79 -2.91 17.88
CA ASN A 130 0.75 -3.22 19.31
C ASN A 130 -0.20 -2.30 20.11
N LEU A 131 -0.50 -1.10 19.61
CA LEU A 131 -1.50 -0.21 20.22
C LEU A 131 -2.94 -0.73 20.05
N LYS A 132 -3.17 -1.66 19.11
CA LYS A 132 -4.47 -2.29 18.85
C LYS A 132 -5.62 -1.29 18.63
N ILE A 133 -5.32 -0.17 17.96
CA ILE A 133 -6.33 0.81 17.54
C ILE A 133 -7.26 0.15 16.53
N LYS A 134 -8.56 0.06 16.85
CA LYS A 134 -9.49 -0.67 15.99
C LYS A 134 -9.70 0.09 14.68
N GLY A 135 -9.77 -0.67 13.59
CA GLY A 135 -9.92 -0.13 12.23
C GLY A 135 -8.64 0.41 11.59
N LEU A 136 -7.51 0.46 12.32
CA LEU A 136 -6.20 0.81 11.76
C LEU A 136 -5.34 -0.44 11.48
N GLY A 137 -5.69 -1.12 10.38
CA GLY A 137 -4.91 -2.27 9.88
C GLY A 137 -3.96 -1.89 8.73
N PRO A 138 -3.45 -2.90 7.98
CA PRO A 138 -2.55 -2.72 6.84
C PRO A 138 -3.06 -1.83 5.70
N ALA A 139 -4.33 -1.39 5.72
CA ALA A 139 -4.80 -0.36 4.79
C ALA A 139 -3.98 0.94 4.87
N VAL A 140 -3.38 1.23 6.04
CA VAL A 140 -2.44 2.35 6.24
C VAL A 140 -1.20 2.23 5.36
N ALA A 141 -0.80 1.01 4.95
CA ALA A 141 0.31 0.80 4.04
C ALA A 141 0.15 1.54 2.70
N ASN A 142 -1.07 1.82 2.25
CA ASN A 142 -1.28 2.61 1.05
C ASN A 142 -0.81 4.06 1.23
N ILE A 143 -1.04 4.67 2.41
CA ILE A 143 -0.50 6.00 2.73
C ILE A 143 1.04 5.92 2.77
N LEU A 144 1.56 4.94 3.49
CA LEU A 144 3.01 4.75 3.65
C LEU A 144 3.74 4.48 2.32
N TYR A 145 3.11 3.81 1.35
CA TYR A 145 3.69 3.62 0.02
C TYR A 145 3.93 4.96 -0.70
N PHE A 146 2.99 5.91 -0.62
CA PHE A 146 3.18 7.24 -1.20
C PHE A 146 4.18 8.11 -0.42
N ILE A 147 4.56 7.68 0.79
CA ILE A 147 5.68 8.28 1.53
C ILE A 147 7.01 7.61 1.12
N HIS A 148 7.03 6.27 1.09
CA HIS A 148 8.20 5.40 0.96
C HIS A 148 8.03 4.32 -0.12
N PRO A 149 7.99 4.69 -1.41
CA PRO A 149 7.67 3.77 -2.50
C PRO A 149 8.65 2.61 -2.68
N THR A 150 9.88 2.73 -2.18
CA THR A 150 10.91 1.68 -2.28
C THR A 150 10.98 0.77 -1.05
N ILE A 151 10.20 1.05 -0.02
CA ILE A 151 10.23 0.34 1.27
C ILE A 151 8.89 -0.36 1.53
N ILE A 152 7.77 0.30 1.21
CA ILE A 152 6.43 -0.16 1.55
C ILE A 152 5.65 -0.49 0.27
N PRO A 153 5.24 -1.75 0.03
CA PRO A 153 4.36 -2.07 -1.08
C PRO A 153 2.90 -1.65 -0.77
N PRO A 154 2.14 -1.19 -1.79
CA PRO A 154 0.68 -1.02 -1.72
C PRO A 154 -0.04 -2.28 -1.25
N PHE A 155 -1.24 -2.11 -0.69
CA PHE A 155 -2.02 -3.19 -0.09
C PHE A 155 -3.50 -3.14 -0.46
N ASN A 156 -4.00 -4.24 -1.03
CA ASN A 156 -5.43 -4.50 -1.21
C ASN A 156 -5.67 -6.02 -1.36
N THR A 157 -6.93 -6.42 -1.46
CA THR A 157 -7.31 -7.84 -1.63
C THR A 157 -6.72 -8.50 -2.88
N ALA A 158 -6.75 -7.83 -4.04
CA ALA A 158 -6.20 -8.38 -5.28
C ALA A 158 -4.67 -8.56 -5.20
N ILE A 159 -3.94 -7.64 -4.57
CA ILE A 159 -2.50 -7.77 -4.32
C ILE A 159 -2.22 -8.97 -3.43
N VAL A 160 -3.00 -9.17 -2.35
CA VAL A 160 -2.87 -10.36 -1.48
C VAL A 160 -3.15 -11.64 -2.26
N ASN A 161 -4.21 -11.66 -3.08
CA ASN A 161 -4.56 -12.82 -3.89
C ASN A 161 -3.46 -13.15 -4.91
N GLY A 162 -2.97 -12.15 -5.64
CA GLY A 162 -1.90 -12.35 -6.61
C GLY A 162 -0.57 -12.72 -5.96
N PHE A 163 -0.28 -12.19 -4.77
CA PHE A 163 0.86 -12.62 -3.96
C PHE A 163 0.76 -14.09 -3.59
N ASN A 164 -0.38 -14.50 -3.01
CA ASN A 164 -0.61 -15.88 -2.61
C ASN A 164 -0.51 -16.83 -3.81
N LEU A 165 -1.04 -16.44 -4.96
CA LEU A 165 -0.95 -17.22 -6.19
C LEU A 165 0.49 -17.30 -6.74
N LEU A 166 1.20 -16.17 -6.82
CA LEU A 166 2.53 -16.10 -7.39
C LEU A 166 3.59 -16.81 -6.54
N PHE A 167 3.48 -16.72 -5.22
CA PHE A 167 4.47 -17.27 -4.29
C PHE A 167 4.02 -18.57 -3.61
N SER A 168 2.83 -19.09 -3.94
CA SER A 168 2.23 -20.27 -3.31
C SER A 168 2.11 -20.13 -1.79
N GLU A 169 1.66 -18.96 -1.35
CA GLU A 169 1.48 -18.57 0.05
C GLU A 169 -0.01 -18.50 0.43
N ASN A 170 -0.30 -18.32 1.72
CA ASN A 170 -1.68 -18.17 2.22
C ASN A 170 -1.79 -17.04 3.27
N LYS A 171 -1.35 -15.85 2.88
CA LYS A 171 -1.39 -14.63 3.70
C LYS A 171 -2.80 -14.07 3.77
N LYS A 172 -3.19 -13.52 4.92
CA LYS A 172 -4.53 -12.99 5.15
C LYS A 172 -4.59 -11.48 4.93
N LEU A 173 -5.74 -11.03 4.43
CA LEU A 173 -6.08 -9.61 4.40
C LEU A 173 -6.23 -9.07 5.84
N GLY A 174 -5.75 -7.85 6.10
CA GLY A 174 -6.00 -7.14 7.35
C GLY A 174 -5.05 -7.45 8.52
N SER A 175 -4.06 -8.33 8.34
CA SER A 175 -3.04 -8.65 9.35
C SER A 175 -1.72 -7.93 9.07
N TRP A 176 -1.23 -7.14 10.03
CA TRP A 176 0.09 -6.48 9.93
C TRP A 176 1.23 -7.50 9.87
N THR A 177 1.13 -8.59 10.64
CA THR A 177 2.11 -9.68 10.58
C THR A 177 2.20 -10.29 9.18
N ASP A 178 1.06 -10.61 8.56
CA ASP A 178 1.04 -11.18 7.22
C ASP A 178 1.50 -10.14 6.18
N TYR A 179 1.11 -8.87 6.34
CA TYR A 179 1.57 -7.79 5.48
C TYR A 179 3.10 -7.63 5.50
N LEU A 180 3.72 -7.65 6.68
CA LEU A 180 5.17 -7.54 6.81
C LEU A 180 5.89 -8.76 6.22
N GLN A 181 5.34 -9.97 6.38
CA GLN A 181 5.89 -11.15 5.71
C GLN A 181 5.76 -11.07 4.18
N MET A 182 4.61 -10.61 3.66
CA MET A 182 4.44 -10.36 2.23
C MET A 182 5.47 -9.36 1.72
N ARG A 183 5.63 -8.24 2.42
CA ARG A 183 6.58 -7.18 2.09
C ARG A 183 8.00 -7.73 1.93
N GLU A 184 8.49 -8.52 2.88
CA GLU A 184 9.84 -9.12 2.81
C GLU A 184 10.04 -9.96 1.55
N ILE A 185 9.05 -10.79 1.21
CA ILE A 185 9.10 -11.65 0.02
C ILE A 185 9.05 -10.80 -1.25
N ILE A 186 8.18 -9.77 -1.29
CA ILE A 186 8.06 -8.83 -2.42
C ILE A 186 9.39 -8.10 -2.65
N LEU A 187 10.03 -7.58 -1.60
CA LEU A 187 11.31 -6.88 -1.71
C LEU A 187 12.40 -7.78 -2.27
N LYS A 188 12.54 -9.01 -1.72
CA LYS A 188 13.53 -9.99 -2.19
C LYS A 188 13.28 -10.36 -3.66
N ALA A 189 12.02 -10.60 -4.03
CA ALA A 189 11.65 -10.92 -5.40
C ALA A 189 11.91 -9.76 -6.37
N ASN A 190 11.58 -8.52 -6.00
CA ASN A 190 11.83 -7.35 -6.84
C ASN A 190 13.34 -7.10 -7.00
N TYR A 191 14.12 -7.29 -5.94
CA TYR A 191 15.57 -7.16 -5.97
C TYR A 191 16.22 -8.23 -6.87
N SER A 192 15.75 -9.49 -6.84
CA SER A 192 16.34 -10.58 -7.63
C SER A 192 16.17 -10.41 -9.14
N ILE A 193 15.23 -9.58 -9.58
CA ILE A 193 14.98 -9.28 -11.00
C ILE A 193 15.42 -7.87 -11.39
N PHE A 194 15.88 -7.03 -10.47
CA PHE A 194 16.36 -5.69 -10.79
C PHE A 194 17.54 -5.77 -11.78
N PRO A 195 17.62 -4.92 -12.83
CA PRO A 195 16.78 -3.76 -13.13
C PRO A 195 15.60 -4.02 -14.08
N LEU A 196 15.14 -5.27 -14.24
CA LEU A 196 14.03 -5.60 -15.15
C LEU A 196 12.74 -4.86 -14.80
N LEU A 197 12.50 -4.69 -13.50
CA LEU A 197 11.38 -3.93 -12.92
C LEU A 197 11.93 -2.81 -12.01
N ALA A 198 11.12 -1.77 -11.79
CA ALA A 198 11.54 -0.60 -11.03
C ALA A 198 11.76 -0.91 -9.54
N LYS A 199 12.64 -0.14 -8.88
CA LYS A 199 12.83 -0.20 -7.41
C LYS A 199 11.59 0.23 -6.64
N ASP A 200 10.79 1.10 -7.25
CA ASP A 200 9.48 1.49 -6.75
C ASP A 200 8.56 0.26 -6.72
N LEU A 201 8.13 -0.10 -5.51
CA LEU A 201 7.34 -1.30 -5.23
C LEU A 201 5.93 -1.22 -5.82
N GLY A 202 5.50 -0.04 -6.30
CA GLY A 202 4.28 0.09 -7.07
C GLY A 202 4.30 -0.75 -8.35
N ALA A 203 5.47 -0.97 -8.97
CA ALA A 203 5.58 -1.77 -10.18
C ALA A 203 5.28 -3.25 -9.95
N ILE A 204 5.89 -3.84 -8.91
CA ILE A 204 5.67 -5.24 -8.55
C ILE A 204 4.29 -5.43 -7.90
N SER A 205 3.81 -4.49 -7.09
CA SER A 205 2.45 -4.55 -6.55
C SER A 205 1.38 -4.44 -7.64
N ALA A 206 1.63 -3.67 -8.71
CA ALA A 206 0.74 -3.64 -9.87
C ALA A 206 0.73 -4.97 -10.64
N LEU A 207 1.88 -5.67 -10.72
CA LEU A 207 1.91 -7.04 -11.24
C LEU A 207 1.08 -7.99 -10.36
N LEU A 208 1.26 -7.94 -9.03
CA LEU A 208 0.50 -8.76 -8.10
C LEU A 208 -1.00 -8.46 -8.18
N TYR A 209 -1.37 -7.19 -8.30
CA TYR A 209 -2.75 -6.79 -8.55
C TYR A 209 -3.30 -7.43 -9.83
N ASP A 210 -2.59 -7.29 -10.95
CA ASP A 210 -3.01 -7.84 -12.24
C ASP A 210 -3.12 -9.37 -12.24
N ILE A 211 -2.23 -10.06 -11.52
CA ILE A 211 -2.34 -11.51 -11.28
C ILE A 211 -3.59 -11.81 -10.45
N GLY A 212 -3.81 -11.08 -9.35
CA GLY A 212 -4.91 -11.33 -8.43
C GLY A 212 -6.29 -11.04 -8.99
N VAL A 213 -6.40 -10.18 -10.01
CA VAL A 213 -7.64 -9.96 -10.78
C VAL A 213 -7.72 -10.82 -12.05
N GLY A 214 -6.72 -11.66 -12.31
CA GLY A 214 -6.68 -12.58 -13.45
C GLY A 214 -6.33 -11.95 -14.80
N LYS A 215 -5.82 -10.70 -14.83
CA LYS A 215 -5.34 -10.04 -16.05
C LYS A 215 -4.04 -10.65 -16.57
N ILE A 216 -3.18 -11.10 -15.65
CA ILE A 216 -1.93 -11.82 -15.96
C ILE A 216 -2.04 -13.24 -15.39
N LYS A 217 -1.82 -14.25 -16.23
CA LYS A 217 -1.86 -15.67 -15.84
C LYS A 217 -0.45 -16.19 -15.59
N ILE A 218 -0.29 -17.03 -14.57
CA ILE A 218 1.00 -17.66 -14.22
C ILE A 218 1.26 -18.93 -15.04
N GLU A 219 0.19 -19.63 -15.47
CA GLU A 219 0.25 -20.97 -16.10
C GLU A 219 0.77 -21.01 -17.56
N CYS A 220 0.92 -19.86 -18.25
CA CYS A 220 1.32 -19.86 -19.66
C CYS A 220 2.84 -19.99 -19.93
N LEU A 221 3.66 -20.30 -18.93
CA LEU A 221 5.13 -20.26 -19.07
C LEU A 221 5.85 -21.60 -18.84
N GLU A 222 5.08 -22.67 -18.56
CA GLU A 222 5.59 -24.03 -18.39
C GLU A 222 5.53 -24.89 -19.68
N ILE A 223 4.84 -24.45 -20.74
CA ILE A 223 4.62 -25.26 -21.96
C ILE A 223 5.66 -24.96 -23.08
N ALA A 224 6.86 -24.56 -22.72
CA ALA A 224 7.97 -24.45 -23.67
C ALA A 224 9.24 -25.04 -23.05
N SER A 225 9.22 -26.38 -22.93
CA SER A 225 10.38 -27.24 -22.75
C SER A 225 10.48 -28.17 -23.93
#